data_AF-A0A256YPI2-F1
#
_entry.id   AF-A0A256YPI2-F1
#
_cell.length_a   1.000
_cell.length_b   1.000
_cell.length_c   1.000
_cell.angle_alpha   90.00
_cell.angle_beta   90.00
_cell.angle_gamma   90.00
#
_symmetry.space_group_name_H-M   'P 1'
#
loop_
_entity.id
_entity.type
_entity.pdbx_description
1 polymer ?
#
loop_
_entity_poly.entity_id
_entity_poly.type
_entity_poly.pdbx_seq_one_letter_code
_entity_poly.pdbx_strand_id
1 'polypeptide(L)' 'MTDEKSLLVRIMGDHPSIGILDFMIDNKNFDYSETDVCEGANVGPVHYIKSGTIWRNLELL' A
#
# COMPACT_ATOMS: atom_id res chain seq x y z
N MET A 1 20.78 -0.53 4.57
CA MET A 1 20.38 -1.29 3.37
C MET A 1 19.61 -0.29 2.52
N THR A 2 20.14 0.13 1.39
CA THR A 2 19.36 0.98 0.47
C THR A 2 18.38 0.04 -0.22
N ASP A 3 17.20 -0.16 0.37
CA ASP A 3 16.14 -0.93 -0.27
C ASP A 3 15.81 -0.24 -1.59
N GLU A 4 16.09 -0.90 -2.70
CA GLU A 4 15.72 -0.41 -4.02
C GLU A 4 14.20 -0.30 -4.06
N LYS A 5 13.70 0.89 -4.40
CA LYS A 5 12.26 1.09 -4.65
C LYS A 5 11.81 0.07 -5.70
N SER A 6 10.66 -0.56 -5.45
CA SER A 6 10.06 -1.51 -6.38
C SER A 6 9.84 -0.88 -7.76
N LEU A 7 9.73 -1.70 -8.80
CA LEU A 7 9.44 -1.23 -10.15
C LEU A 7 8.13 -0.43 -10.19
N LEU A 8 7.13 -0.80 -9.38
CA LEU A 8 5.85 -0.12 -9.31
C LEU A 8 6.02 1.30 -8.76
N VAL A 9 6.72 1.45 -7.63
CA VAL A 9 7.00 2.77 -7.02
C VAL A 9 7.87 3.63 -7.94
N ARG A 10 8.82 3.03 -8.66
CA ARG A 10 9.70 3.75 -9.60
C ARG A 10 8.94 4.31 -10.81
N ILE A 11 7.93 3.60 -11.30
CA ILE A 11 7.16 4.00 -12.49
C ILE A 11 6.01 4.93 -12.12
N MET A 12 5.27 4.61 -11.04
CA MET A 12 4.05 5.32 -10.66
C MET A 12 4.30 6.47 -9.68
N GLY A 13 5.49 6.52 -9.07
CA GLY A 13 5.86 7.52 -8.07
C GLY A 13 5.58 7.08 -6.64
N ASP A 14 6.04 7.93 -5.71
CA ASP A 14 5.95 7.70 -4.27
C ASP A 14 4.64 8.29 -3.72
N HIS A 15 3.56 7.53 -3.87
CA HIS A 15 2.22 7.89 -3.40
C HIS A 15 1.69 6.80 -2.46
N PRO A 16 0.96 7.13 -1.38
CA PRO A 16 0.44 6.16 -0.41
C PRO A 16 -0.33 5.00 -1.03
N SER A 17 -1.16 5.27 -2.04
CA SER A 17 -1.89 4.25 -2.79
C SER A 17 -0.97 3.25 -3.51
N ILE A 18 0.17 3.75 -4.00
CA ILE A 18 1.17 2.92 -4.67
C ILE A 18 1.92 2.08 -3.64
N GLY A 19 2.28 2.64 -2.48
CA GLY A 19 2.87 1.87 -1.39
C GLY A 19 1.96 0.74 -0.88
N ILE A 20 0.65 1.02 -0.73
CA ILE A 20 -0.35 0.00 -0.38
C ILE A 20 -0.40 -1.10 -1.44
N LEU A 21 -0.48 -0.72 -2.71
CA LEU A 21 -0.54 -1.68 -3.83
C LEU A 21 0.73 -2.53 -3.93
N ASP A 22 1.89 -1.90 -3.74
CA ASP A 22 3.20 -2.56 -3.73
C ASP A 22 3.28 -3.62 -2.63
N PHE A 23 2.89 -3.23 -1.40
CA PHE A 23 2.82 -4.14 -0.27
C PHE A 23 1.88 -5.31 -0.53
N MET A 24 0.68 -5.05 -1.07
CA MET A 24 -0.30 -6.11 -1.35
C MET A 24 0.17 -7.09 -2.42
N ILE A 25 0.85 -6.62 -3.46
CA ILE A 25 1.40 -7.48 -4.52
C ILE A 25 2.46 -8.42 -3.97
N ASP A 26 3.38 -7.89 -3.15
CA ASP A 26 4.44 -8.68 -2.51
C ASP A 26 3.87 -9.69 -1.50
N ASN A 27 2.73 -9.37 -0.90
CA ASN A 27 2.11 -10.14 0.18
C ASN A 27 0.80 -10.83 -0.19
N LYS A 28 0.55 -11.07 -1.48
CA LYS A 28 -0.75 -11.55 -2.02
C LYS A 28 -1.35 -12.83 -1.41
N ASN A 29 -0.55 -13.62 -0.70
CA ASN A 29 -0.98 -14.91 -0.12
C ASN A 29 -1.32 -14.81 1.38
N PHE A 30 -1.25 -13.60 1.95
CA PHE A 30 -1.48 -13.34 3.37
C PHE A 30 -2.76 -12.54 3.56
N ASP A 31 -3.45 -12.82 4.67
CA ASP A 31 -4.65 -12.10 5.06
C ASP A 31 -4.26 -11.05 6.10
N TYR A 32 -4.05 -9.83 5.64
CA TYR A 32 -3.64 -8.69 6.46
C TYR A 32 -4.83 -7.78 6.73
N SER A 33 -4.92 -7.23 7.95
CA SER A 33 -5.88 -6.14 8.21
C SER A 33 -5.46 -4.86 7.49
N GLU A 34 -6.40 -3.93 7.29
CA GLU A 34 -6.08 -2.63 6.65
C GLU A 34 -4.97 -1.87 7.42
N THR A 35 -4.94 -2.02 8.75
CA THR A 35 -3.90 -1.47 9.62
C THR A 35 -2.55 -2.10 9.31
N ASP A 36 -2.47 -3.44 9.24
CA ASP A 36 -1.22 -4.15 8.95
C ASP A 36 -0.66 -3.78 7.57
N VAL A 37 -1.55 -3.64 6.58
CA VAL A 37 -1.19 -3.19 5.23
C VAL A 37 -0.61 -1.77 5.26
N CYS A 38 -1.23 -0.84 5.98
CA CYS A 38 -0.75 0.53 6.05
C CYS A 38 0.58 0.67 6.81
N GLU A 39 0.75 -0.09 7.89
CA GLU A 39 2.03 -0.17 8.62
C GLU A 39 3.13 -0.76 7.73
N GLY A 40 2.85 -1.87 7.05
CA GLY A 40 3.77 -2.53 6.13
C GLY A 40 4.11 -1.69 4.88
N ALA A 41 3.17 -0.87 4.42
CA ALA A 41 3.35 0.08 3.32
C ALA A 41 3.97 1.42 3.75
N ASN A 42 4.34 1.58 5.03
CA ASN A 42 4.89 2.80 5.60
C ASN A 42 4.00 4.05 5.38
N VAL A 43 2.68 3.85 5.42
CA VAL A 43 1.67 4.90 5.23
C VAL A 43 1.30 5.51 6.57
N GLY A 44 1.53 6.82 6.72
CA GLY A 44 1.22 7.53 7.95
C GLY A 44 -0.28 7.60 8.30
N PRO A 45 -0.64 7.82 9.58
CA PRO A 45 -2.01 7.71 10.10
C PRO A 45 -3.03 8.67 9.44
N VAL A 46 -2.58 9.82 8.94
CA VAL A 46 -3.44 10.76 8.19
C VAL A 46 -3.85 10.18 6.82
N HIS A 47 -2.97 9.40 6.22
CA HIS A 47 -3.22 8.73 4.95
C HIS A 47 -3.99 7.42 5.13
N TYR A 48 -3.85 6.73 6.26
CA TYR A 48 -4.72 5.63 6.68
C TYR A 48 -6.20 6.06 6.75
N ILE A 49 -6.50 7.24 7.31
CA ILE A 49 -7.89 7.74 7.34
C ILE A 49 -8.44 7.97 5.92
N LYS A 50 -7.58 8.28 4.94
CA LYS A 50 -7.95 8.39 3.52
C LYS A 50 -7.91 7.04 2.80
N SER A 51 -7.16 6.05 3.30
CA SER A 51 -7.04 4.72 2.70
C SER A 51 -8.36 3.99 2.70
N GLY A 52 -9.27 4.25 3.65
CA GLY A 52 -10.64 3.71 3.58
C GLY A 52 -11.38 4.06 2.28
N THR A 53 -11.00 5.13 1.57
CA THR A 53 -11.52 5.42 0.22
C THR A 53 -10.83 4.59 -0.86
N ILE A 54 -9.52 4.34 -0.71
CA ILE A 54 -8.72 3.49 -1.59
C ILE A 54 -9.18 2.03 -1.47
N TRP A 55 -9.36 1.54 -0.24
CA TRP A 55 -9.81 0.20 0.08
C TRP A 55 -11.18 -0.08 -0.55
N ARG A 56 -12.11 0.87 -0.40
CA ARG A 56 -13.43 0.79 -1.01
C ARG A 56 -13.40 0.77 -2.54
N ASN A 57 -12.39 1.37 -3.18
CA ASN A 57 -12.19 1.27 -4.63
C ASN A 57 -11.57 -0.07 -5.02
N LEU A 58 -10.72 -0.65 -4.17
CA LEU A 58 -10.10 -1.95 -4.39
C LEU A 58 -11.09 -3.10 -4.19
N GLU A 59 -12.02 -3.00 -3.23
CA GLU A 59 -13.12 -3.97 -3.05
C GLU A 59 -14.09 -4.02 -4.25
N LEU A 60 -14.08 -3.00 -5.11
CA LEU A 60 -14.91 -2.92 -6.31
C LEU A 60 -14.22 -3.49 -7.57
N LEU A 61 -12.95 -3.89 -7.49
CA LEU A 61 -12.20 -4.57 -8.55
C LEU A 61 -12.37 -6.09 -8.45
#